data_AF-D3Q8K1-F1
#
_entry.id   AF-D3Q8K1-F1
#
_cell.length_a   1.000
_cell.length_b   1.000
_cell.length_c   1.000
_cell.angle_alpha   90.00
_cell.angle_beta   90.00
_cell.angle_gamma   90.00
#
_symmetry.space_group_name_H-M   'P 1'
#
loop_
_entity.id
_entity.type
_entity.pdbx_description
1 polymer ?
#
loop_
_entity_poly.entity_id
_entity_poly.type
_entity_poly.pdbx_seq_one_letter_code
_entity_poly.pdbx_strand_id
1 'polypeptide(L)'
;MRFDVSLMRARARNIEKLSETALACARRSEDGLNIENNDGFDTVAEVRTVRGELTELLESISGELKAAAVDLKNFADEVEGVDLDNADELRRFDEEPPMPE
;
A
#
# COMPACT_ATOMS: atom_id res chain seq x y z
N MET A 1 2.85 -15.99 19.18
CA MET A 1 2.80 -14.52 19.07
C MET A 1 1.45 -14.19 18.44
N ARG A 2 0.63 -13.31 19.03
CA ARG A 2 -0.74 -13.04 18.52
C ARG A 2 -0.70 -11.75 17.71
N PHE A 3 -0.89 -11.86 16.40
CA PHE A 3 -0.94 -10.71 15.49
C PHE A 3 -2.38 -10.20 15.37
N ASP A 4 -2.56 -8.87 15.30
CA ASP A 4 -3.88 -8.27 15.08
C ASP A 4 -4.14 -8.09 13.58
N VAL A 5 -4.71 -9.13 12.96
CA VAL A 5 -5.07 -9.17 11.52
C VAL A 5 -5.97 -7.98 11.14
N SER A 6 -6.88 -7.58 12.02
CA SER A 6 -7.80 -6.46 11.77
C SER A 6 -7.04 -5.13 11.68
N LEU A 7 -6.09 -4.91 12.58
CA LEU A 7 -5.20 -3.76 12.53
C LEU A 7 -4.31 -3.78 11.27
N MET A 8 -3.76 -4.92 10.88
CA MET A 8 -2.93 -5.06 9.68
C MET A 8 -3.71 -4.71 8.41
N ARG A 9 -4.92 -5.25 8.26
CA ARG A 9 -5.82 -4.91 7.15
C ARG A 9 -6.21 -3.43 7.15
N ALA A 10 -6.43 -2.83 8.33
CA ALA A 10 -6.71 -1.40 8.44
C ALA A 10 -5.50 -0.54 8.02
N ARG A 11 -4.29 -0.94 8.40
CA ARG A 11 -3.05 -0.26 7.99
C ARG A 11 -2.80 -0.38 6.49
N ALA A 12 -3.00 -1.56 5.91
CA ALA A 12 -2.87 -1.74 4.46
C ALA A 12 -3.80 -0.80 3.68
N ARG A 13 -5.07 -0.66 4.08
CA ARG A 13 -6.01 0.30 3.47
C ARG A 13 -5.55 1.75 3.61
N ASN A 14 -4.95 2.12 4.72
CA ASN A 14 -4.41 3.48 4.90
C ASN A 14 -3.22 3.72 3.97
N ILE A 15 -2.34 2.73 3.78
CA ILE A 15 -1.21 2.82 2.86
C ILE A 15 -1.71 2.94 1.41
N GLU A 16 -2.76 2.21 1.01
CA GLU A 16 -3.37 2.37 -0.32
C GLU A 16 -3.88 3.80 -0.55
N LYS A 17 -4.55 4.40 0.44
CA LYS A 17 -5.00 5.80 0.33
C LYS A 17 -3.83 6.77 0.18
N LEU A 18 -2.70 6.50 0.83
CA LEU A 18 -1.49 7.31 0.67
C LEU A 18 -0.90 7.15 -0.74
N SER A 19 -0.89 5.93 -1.28
CA SER A 19 -0.50 5.66 -2.68
C SER A 19 -1.37 6.45 -3.66
N GLU A 20 -2.70 6.39 -3.51
CA GLU A 20 -3.64 7.15 -4.33
C GLU A 20 -3.42 8.68 -4.22
N THR A 21 -3.10 9.16 -3.02
CA THR A 21 -2.80 10.57 -2.78
C THR A 21 -1.52 11.02 -3.47
N ALA A 22 -0.47 10.20 -3.43
CA ALA A 22 0.80 10.46 -4.12
C ALA A 22 0.59 10.51 -5.64
N LEU A 23 -0.15 9.55 -6.21
CA LEU A 23 -0.48 9.53 -7.63
C LEU A 23 -1.32 10.74 -8.06
N ALA A 24 -2.31 11.14 -7.24
CA ALA A 24 -3.10 12.33 -7.50
C ALA A 24 -2.25 13.61 -7.44
N CYS A 25 -1.22 13.64 -6.59
CA CYS A 25 -0.27 14.73 -6.53
C CYS A 25 0.59 14.81 -7.81
N ALA A 26 1.07 13.67 -8.29
CA ALA A 26 1.85 13.58 -9.53
C ALA A 26 1.08 14.18 -10.72
N ARG A 27 -0.19 13.75 -10.91
CA ARG A 27 -1.07 14.24 -11.99
C ARG A 27 -1.34 15.75 -11.91
N ARG A 28 -1.61 16.27 -10.71
CA ARG A 28 -1.82 17.72 -10.52
C ARG A 28 -0.57 18.53 -10.83
N SER A 29 0.61 17.96 -10.58
CA SER A 29 1.89 18.57 -10.93
C SER A 29 1.98 18.80 -12.44
N GLU A 30 1.53 17.83 -13.25
CA GLU A 30 1.52 17.92 -14.71
C GLU A 30 0.57 19.01 -15.24
N ASP A 31 -0.63 19.12 -14.66
CA ASP A 31 -1.68 20.07 -15.08
C ASP A 31 -1.34 21.55 -14.82
N GLY A 32 -0.41 21.84 -13.90
CA GLY A 32 -0.15 23.19 -13.39
C GLY A 32 0.57 24.17 -14.32
N LEU A 33 0.89 23.79 -15.57
CA LEU A 33 1.77 24.56 -16.46
C LEU A 33 1.13 24.91 -17.81
N ASN A 34 -0.02 25.56 -17.78
CA ASN A 34 -0.46 26.43 -18.87
C ASN A 34 0.19 27.82 -18.75
N ILE A 35 1.52 27.86 -18.65
CA ILE A 35 2.25 29.13 -18.68
C ILE A 35 2.37 29.51 -20.15
N GLU A 36 1.54 30.46 -20.57
CA GLU A 36 1.65 31.11 -21.87
C GLU A 36 3.10 31.61 -22.04
N ASN A 37 3.73 31.23 -23.14
CA ASN A 37 5.13 31.52 -23.45
C ASN A 37 5.40 33.03 -23.42
N ASN A 38 5.77 33.58 -22.27
CA ASN A 38 6.21 34.96 -22.14
C ASN A 38 7.67 34.97 -21.65
N ASP A 39 8.57 35.17 -22.62
CA ASP A 39 9.89 35.81 -22.54
C ASP A 39 10.79 35.51 -21.32
N GLY A 40 10.85 34.23 -20.91
CA GLY A 40 11.82 33.70 -19.94
C GLY A 40 12.19 32.24 -20.25
N PHE A 41 12.81 32.00 -21.41
CA PHE A 41 13.02 30.66 -21.99
C PHE A 41 13.76 29.69 -21.04
N ASP A 42 14.75 30.17 -20.29
CA ASP A 42 15.57 29.32 -19.40
C ASP A 42 14.83 28.94 -18.11
N THR A 43 14.11 29.88 -17.50
CA THR A 43 13.36 29.61 -16.25
C THR A 43 12.17 28.68 -16.49
N VAL A 44 11.50 28.80 -17.63
CA VAL A 44 10.39 27.89 -18.00
C VAL A 44 10.92 26.48 -18.27
N ALA A 45 12.09 26.33 -18.87
CA ALA A 45 12.72 25.02 -19.09
C ALA A 45 13.11 24.35 -17.77
N GLU A 46 13.76 25.07 -16.86
CA GLU A 46 14.15 24.56 -15.54
C GLU A 46 12.93 24.11 -14.72
N VAL A 47 11.87 24.92 -14.70
CA VAL A 47 10.60 24.59 -14.02
C VAL A 47 9.96 23.32 -14.60
N ARG A 48 10.00 23.13 -15.93
CA ARG A 48 9.49 21.90 -16.56
C ARG A 48 10.30 20.67 -16.16
N THR A 49 11.63 20.78 -16.08
CA THR A 49 12.53 19.69 -15.65
C THR A 49 12.25 19.28 -14.21
N VAL A 50 12.29 20.24 -13.27
CA VAL A 50 12.05 19.97 -11.85
C VAL A 50 10.66 19.36 -11.62
N ARG A 51 9.65 19.81 -12.38
CA ARG A 51 8.32 19.18 -12.35
C ARG A 51 8.37 17.73 -12.81
N GLY A 52 9.04 17.44 -13.93
CA GLY A 52 9.17 16.07 -14.44
C GLY A 52 9.77 15.14 -13.39
N GLU A 53 10.88 15.56 -12.77
CA GLU A 53 11.53 14.83 -11.68
C GLU A 53 10.58 14.63 -10.48
N LEU A 54 9.82 15.66 -10.10
CA LEU A 54 8.85 15.57 -9.01
C LEU A 54 7.71 14.59 -9.34
N THR A 55 7.18 14.61 -10.57
CA THR A 55 6.15 13.65 -11.02
C THR A 55 6.67 12.22 -10.94
N GLU A 56 7.86 11.95 -11.49
CA GLU A 56 8.47 10.62 -11.47
C GLU A 56 8.68 10.11 -10.04
N LEU A 57 9.17 10.97 -9.14
CA LEU A 57 9.33 10.64 -7.72
C LEU A 57 7.98 10.30 -7.05
N LEU A 58 6.93 11.08 -7.31
CA LEU A 58 5.60 10.84 -6.75
C LEU A 58 4.97 9.55 -7.27
N GLU A 59 5.18 9.21 -8.55
CA GLU A 59 4.73 7.94 -9.13
C GLU A 59 5.50 6.76 -8.54
N SER A 60 6.82 6.89 -8.37
CA SER A 60 7.65 5.89 -7.70
C SER A 60 7.19 5.63 -6.27
N ILE A 61 6.99 6.68 -5.47
CA ILE A 61 6.47 6.59 -4.09
C ILE A 61 5.09 5.92 -4.08
N SER A 62 4.20 6.30 -4.99
CA SER A 62 2.89 5.68 -5.14
C SER A 62 3.01 4.16 -5.39
N GLY A 63 3.93 3.75 -6.26
CA GLY A 63 4.22 2.35 -6.55
C GLY A 63 4.71 1.57 -5.33
N GLU A 64 5.69 2.11 -4.61
CA GLU A 64 6.24 1.50 -3.39
C GLU A 64 5.19 1.35 -2.28
N LEU A 65 4.37 2.38 -2.06
CA LEU A 65 3.27 2.31 -1.10
C LEU A 65 2.26 1.23 -1.48
N LYS A 66 1.93 1.11 -2.77
CA LYS A 66 1.02 0.05 -3.25
C LYS A 66 1.60 -1.34 -3.01
N ALA A 67 2.89 -1.55 -3.28
CA ALA A 67 3.56 -2.81 -2.99
C ALA A 67 3.53 -3.14 -1.49
N ALA A 68 3.88 -2.18 -0.63
CA ALA A 68 3.84 -2.35 0.82
C ALA A 68 2.43 -2.68 1.35
N ALA A 69 1.38 -2.08 0.77
CA ALA A 69 0.00 -2.42 1.13
C ALA A 69 -0.38 -3.85 0.72
N VAL A 70 0.08 -4.32 -0.45
CA VAL A 70 -0.13 -5.70 -0.91
C VAL A 70 0.59 -6.68 0.00
N ASP A 71 1.86 -6.44 0.30
CA ASP A 71 2.65 -7.30 1.19
C ASP A 71 2.01 -7.42 2.57
N LEU A 72 1.49 -6.31 3.11
CA LEU A 72 0.81 -6.31 4.40
C LEU A 72 -0.53 -7.07 4.38
N LYS A 73 -1.24 -7.06 3.25
CA LYS A 73 -2.47 -7.87 3.07
C LYS A 73 -2.13 -9.35 2.99
N ASN A 74 -1.14 -9.72 2.17
CA ASN A 74 -0.71 -11.11 2.03
C ASN A 74 -0.27 -11.67 3.38
N PHE A 75 0.52 -10.92 4.15
CA PHE A 75 0.93 -11.34 5.49
C PHE A 75 -0.27 -11.48 6.44
N ALA A 76 -1.25 -10.57 6.37
CA ALA A 76 -2.45 -10.67 7.19
C ALA A 76 -3.28 -11.93 6.85
N ASP A 77 -3.33 -12.32 5.58
CA ASP A 77 -4.02 -13.51 5.12
C ASP A 77 -3.28 -14.80 5.54
N GLU A 78 -1.95 -14.80 5.51
CA GLU A 78 -1.11 -15.91 6.02
C GLU A 78 -1.33 -16.12 7.52
N VAL A 79 -1.34 -15.04 8.31
CA VAL A 79 -1.61 -15.11 9.76
C VAL A 79 -3.01 -15.64 10.04
N GLU A 80 -4.04 -15.15 9.31
CA GLU A 80 -5.41 -15.62 9.49
C GLU A 80 -5.56 -17.11 9.14
N GLY A 81 -4.87 -17.58 8.11
CA GLY A 81 -4.81 -19.01 7.75
C GLY A 81 -4.24 -19.88 8.87
N VAL A 82 -3.11 -19.45 9.47
CA VAL A 82 -2.50 -20.17 10.60
C VAL A 82 -3.43 -20.22 11.83
N ASP A 83 -4.15 -19.13 12.11
CA ASP A 83 -5.12 -19.10 13.22
C ASP A 83 -6.30 -20.05 12.97
N LEU A 84 -6.76 -20.19 11.73
CA LEU A 84 -7.83 -21.12 11.34
C LEU A 84 -7.37 -22.58 11.44
N ASP A 85 -6.18 -22.90 10.94
CA ASP A 85 -5.62 -24.26 10.99
C ASP A 85 -5.43 -24.73 12.44
N ASN A 86 -4.88 -23.87 13.31
CA ASN A 86 -4.75 -24.15 14.74
C ASN A 86 -6.12 -24.37 15.43
N ALA A 87 -7.13 -23.58 15.05
CA ALA A 87 -8.48 -23.71 15.60
C ALA A 87 -9.19 -24.99 15.14
N ASP A 88 -8.89 -25.50 13.95
CA ASP A 88 -9.39 -26.76 13.44
C ASP A 88 -8.66 -27.97 14.08
N GLU A 89 -7.35 -27.88 14.31
CA GLU A 89 -6.59 -28.90 15.06
C GLU A 89 -7.11 -29.09 16.49
N LEU A 90 -7.37 -27.98 17.20
CA LEU A 90 -7.96 -28.03 18.55
C LEU A 90 -9.33 -28.71 18.57
N ARG A 91 -10.19 -28.44 17.59
CA ARG A 91 -11.50 -29.08 17.47
C ARG A 91 -11.40 -30.58 17.22
N ARG A 92 -10.45 -31.02 16.39
CA ARG A 92 -10.20 -32.46 16.16
C ARG A 92 -9.73 -33.17 17.42
N PHE A 93 -8.93 -32.51 18.26
CA PHE A 93 -8.47 -33.08 19.52
C PHE A 93 -9.62 -33.24 20.54
N ASP A 94 -10.53 -32.27 20.61
CA ASP A 94 -11.71 -32.33 21.48
C ASP A 94 -12.78 -33.34 21.00
N GLU A 95 -12.75 -33.75 19.72
CA GLU A 95 -13.69 -34.70 19.12
C GLU A 95 -13.22 -36.17 19.18
N GLU A 96 -11.98 -36.48 19.60
CA GLU A 96 -11.56 -37.87 19.82
C GLU A 96 -12.20 -38.44 21.10
N PRO A 97 -13.06 -39.49 21.00
CA PRO A 97 -13.71 -40.05 22.18
C PRO A 97 -12.65 -40.58 23.16
N PRO A 98 -12.82 -40.36 24.47
CA PRO A 98 -11.83 -40.77 25.47
C PRO A 98 -11.53 -42.26 25.29
N MET A 99 -10.25 -42.60 25.13
CA MET A 99 -9.85 -43.97 24.86
C MET A 99 -10.46 -44.91 25.91
N PRO A 100 -11.09 -46.02 25.49
CA PRO A 100 -11.60 -47.00 26.45
C PRO A 100 -10.42 -47.59 27.26
N GLU A 101 -10.54 -47.56 28.59
CA GLU A 101 -9.59 -48.12 29.57
C GLU A 101 -9.39 -49.63 29.43
#